data_AF-A0A7Y1TAL6-F1
#
_entry.id   AF-A0A7Y1TAL6-F1
#
_cell.length_a   1.000
_cell.length_b   1.000
_cell.length_c   1.000
_cell.angle_alpha   90.00
_cell.angle_beta   90.00
_cell.angle_gamma   90.00
#
_symmetry.space_group_name_H-M   'P 1'
#
loop_
_entity.id
_entity.type
_entity.pdbx_description
1 polymer ?
#
loop_
_entity_poly.entity_id
_entity_poly.type
_entity_poly.pdbx_seq_one_letter_code
_entity_poly.pdbx_strand_id
1 'polypeptide(L)'
;MYLDFFGLHEKPFSIAPDPRYLYMTEQHREAMAHLMFGIGDEGGFILLTGEIGTGKTTICRGLLNQLPDDVDIAFIINPRLSANEMLQSVCDDLG
;
A
#
# COMPACT_ATOMS: atom_id res chain seq x y z
N MET A 1 19.98 9.98 -23.51
CA MET A 1 19.64 9.96 -24.95
C MET A 1 18.14 9.82 -25.21
N TYR A 2 17.45 8.73 -24.82
CA TYR A 2 15.98 8.65 -24.98
C TYR A 2 15.24 9.55 -23.98
N LEU A 3 15.66 9.55 -22.71
CA LEU A 3 15.05 10.38 -21.66
C LEU A 3 15.13 11.88 -21.98
N ASP A 4 16.33 12.37 -22.33
CA ASP A 4 16.56 13.78 -22.66
C ASP A 4 15.76 14.22 -23.89
N PHE A 5 15.62 13.33 -24.90
CA PHE A 5 14.84 13.62 -26.11
C PHE A 5 13.35 13.82 -25.80
N PHE A 6 12.79 13.06 -24.84
CA PHE A 6 11.40 13.17 -24.42
C PHE A 6 11.19 14.06 -23.18
N GLY A 7 12.24 14.68 -22.65
CA GLY A 7 12.18 15.48 -21.42
C GLY A 7 11.76 14.68 -20.18
N LEU A 8 12.06 13.38 -20.14
CA LEU A 8 11.72 12.52 -19.01
C LEU A 8 12.88 12.47 -18.01
N HIS A 9 12.56 12.45 -16.72
CA HIS A 9 13.56 12.28 -15.66
C HIS A 9 13.90 10.80 -15.40
N GLU A 10 13.06 9.88 -15.85
CA GLU A 10 13.21 8.44 -15.63
C GLU A 10 12.52 7.62 -16.72
N LYS A 11 12.83 6.31 -16.76
CA LYS A 11 12.28 5.39 -17.77
C LYS A 11 10.76 5.31 -17.63
N PRO A 12 9.98 5.66 -18.67
CA PRO A 12 8.53 5.51 -18.62
C PRO A 12 8.14 4.03 -18.70
N PHE A 13 6.93 3.71 -18.24
CA PHE A 13 6.31 2.37 -18.33
C PHE A 13 7.07 1.25 -17.63
N SER A 14 7.61 1.53 -16.44
CA SER A 14 8.08 0.46 -15.54
C SER A 14 6.94 -0.53 -15.26
N ILE A 15 7.26 -1.82 -15.26
CA ILE A 15 6.32 -2.90 -14.88
C ILE A 15 6.03 -2.83 -13.37
N ALA A 16 7.02 -2.39 -12.59
CA ALA A 16 6.85 -2.23 -11.16
C ALA A 16 6.09 -0.92 -10.87
N PRO A 17 4.97 -0.98 -10.13
CA PRO A 17 4.26 0.22 -9.72
C PRO A 17 5.13 1.03 -8.76
N ASP A 18 5.32 2.32 -9.07
CA ASP A 18 6.06 3.25 -8.22
C ASP A 18 5.08 4.11 -7.39
N PRO A 19 5.14 4.04 -6.05
CA PRO A 19 4.25 4.79 -5.16
C PRO A 19 4.28 6.31 -5.38
N ARG A 20 5.38 6.87 -5.90
CA ARG A 20 5.51 8.32 -6.17
C ARG A 20 4.51 8.82 -7.21
N TYR A 21 4.03 7.91 -8.06
CA TYR A 21 3.08 8.21 -9.14
C TYR A 21 1.65 7.76 -8.81
N LEU A 22 1.34 7.52 -7.53
CA LEU A 22 -0.01 7.19 -7.10
C LEU A 22 -0.97 8.35 -7.38
N TYR A 23 -1.81 8.19 -8.41
CA TYR A 23 -2.90 9.11 -8.68
C TYR A 23 -4.11 8.81 -7.80
N MET A 24 -4.33 9.69 -6.82
CA MET A 24 -5.47 9.61 -5.92
C MET A 24 -6.72 10.16 -6.61
N THR A 25 -7.49 9.27 -7.27
CA THR A 25 -8.85 9.54 -7.73
C THR A 25 -9.75 9.85 -6.53
N GLU A 26 -10.95 10.38 -6.78
CA GLU A 26 -11.91 10.64 -5.71
C GLU A 26 -12.24 9.37 -4.90
N GLN A 27 -12.48 8.25 -5.59
CA GLN A 27 -12.69 6.94 -4.96
C GLN A 27 -11.47 6.46 -4.15
N HIS A 28 -10.25 6.68 -4.65
CA HIS A 28 -9.03 6.32 -3.89
C HIS A 28 -8.88 7.17 -2.62
N ARG A 29 -9.23 8.47 -2.67
CA ARG A 29 -9.16 9.34 -1.49
C ARG A 29 -10.20 8.95 -0.44
N GLU A 30 -11.41 8.64 -0.87
CA GLU A 30 -12.48 8.17 0.02
C GLU A 30 -12.07 6.85 0.70
N ALA A 31 -11.57 5.88 -0.07
CA ALA A 31 -11.05 4.64 0.48
C ALA A 31 -9.89 4.85 1.48
N MET A 32 -8.94 5.74 1.15
CA MET A 32 -7.83 6.10 2.06
C MET A 32 -8.33 6.74 3.36
N ALA A 33 -9.30 7.66 3.27
CA ALA A 33 -9.88 8.31 4.44
C ALA A 33 -10.57 7.30 5.36
N HIS A 34 -11.31 6.34 4.80
CA HIS A 34 -11.91 5.25 5.59
C HIS A 34 -10.86 4.35 6.25
N LEU A 35 -9.77 4.04 5.55
CA LEU A 35 -8.66 3.25 6.11
C LEU A 35 -7.99 3.98 7.28
N MET A 36 -7.65 5.27 7.10
CA MET A 36 -7.05 6.09 8.15
C MET A 36 -7.97 6.24 9.37
N PHE A 37 -9.27 6.43 9.13
CA PHE A 37 -10.24 6.54 10.21
C PHE A 37 -10.36 5.24 11.01
N GLY A 38 -10.41 4.08 10.33
CA GLY A 38 -10.59 2.80 11.00
C GLY A 38 -9.36 2.27 11.76
N ILE A 39 -8.17 2.81 11.50
CA ILE A 39 -6.94 2.49 12.26
C ILE A 39 -6.90 3.20 13.62
N GLY A 40 -7.67 4.28 13.78
CA GLY A 40 -7.74 5.06 15.01
C GLY A 40 -8.55 4.42 16.15
N ASP A 41 -9.19 5.29 16.93
CA ASP A 41 -9.67 5.16 18.33
C ASP A 41 -10.27 3.84 18.85
N GLU A 42 -10.74 2.92 18.00
CA GLU A 42 -11.43 1.71 18.47
C GLU A 42 -10.73 0.40 18.11
N GLY A 43 -9.73 0.43 17.20
CA GLY A 43 -9.12 -0.78 16.66
C GLY A 43 -10.13 -1.68 15.93
N GLY A 44 -9.71 -2.34 14.86
CA GLY A 44 -10.65 -3.20 14.13
C GLY A 44 -10.09 -3.82 12.87
N PHE A 45 -10.98 -4.49 12.14
CA PHE A 45 -10.70 -5.06 10.83
C PHE A 45 -11.33 -4.20 9.75
N ILE A 46 -10.49 -3.69 8.84
CA ILE A 46 -10.95 -2.96 7.67
C ILE A 46 -10.76 -3.83 6.43
N LEU A 47 -11.80 -3.94 5.61
CA LEU A 47 -11.77 -4.70 4.37
C LEU A 47 -11.83 -3.76 3.17
N LEU A 48 -10.73 -3.65 2.43
CA LEU A 48 -10.69 -2.93 1.15
C LEU A 48 -11.06 -3.88 0.00
N THR A 49 -12.21 -3.67 -0.62
CA THR A 49 -12.69 -4.46 -1.77
C THR A 49 -12.71 -3.65 -3.06
N GLY A 50 -12.88 -4.33 -4.19
CA GLY A 50 -12.90 -3.72 -5.52
C GLY A 50 -12.50 -4.71 -6.60
N GLU A 51 -12.76 -4.38 -7.86
CA GLU A 51 -12.47 -5.24 -9.01
C GLU A 51 -10.95 -5.39 -9.28
N ILE A 52 -10.59 -6.33 -10.17
CA ILE A 52 -9.20 -6.53 -10.56
C ILE A 52 -8.66 -5.25 -11.22
N GLY A 53 -7.47 -4.80 -10.79
CA GLY A 53 -6.84 -3.62 -11.35
C GLY A 53 -7.30 -2.28 -10.77
N THR A 54 -8.21 -2.25 -9.79
CA THR A 54 -8.69 -0.99 -9.17
C THR A 54 -7.73 -0.37 -8.14
N GLY A 55 -6.46 -0.76 -8.13
CA GLY A 55 -5.45 -0.13 -7.28
C GLY A 55 -5.48 -0.50 -5.79
N LYS A 56 -6.23 -1.53 -5.36
CA LYS A 56 -6.29 -1.98 -3.94
C LYS A 56 -4.91 -2.11 -3.29
N THR A 57 -3.99 -2.88 -3.89
CA THR A 57 -2.63 -3.06 -3.38
C THR A 57 -1.84 -1.75 -3.36
N THR A 58 -2.08 -0.86 -4.32
CA THR A 58 -1.43 0.44 -4.40
C THR A 58 -1.92 1.37 -3.27
N ILE A 59 -3.23 1.36 -2.97
CA ILE A 59 -3.80 2.08 -1.83
C ILE A 59 -3.25 1.54 -0.51
N CYS A 60 -3.20 0.22 -0.32
CA CYS A 60 -2.60 -0.37 0.88
C CYS A 60 -1.14 0.07 1.06
N ARG A 61 -0.33 0.11 0.00
CA ARG A 61 1.05 0.64 0.09
C ARG A 61 1.09 2.14 0.38
N GLY A 62 0.18 2.92 -0.22
CA GLY A 62 0.06 4.35 0.04
C GLY A 62 -0.37 4.68 1.47
N LEU A 63 -1.11 3.77 2.12
CA LEU A 63 -1.48 3.87 3.53
C LEU A 63 -0.25 3.73 4.42
N LEU A 64 0.62 2.74 4.16
CA LEU A 64 1.85 2.54 4.93
C LEU A 64 2.75 3.78 4.93
N ASN A 65 2.79 4.53 3.83
CA ASN A 65 3.55 5.77 3.71
C ASN A 65 2.92 6.98 4.44
N GLN A 66 1.68 6.87 4.92
CA GLN A 66 0.96 7.93 5.62
C GLN A 66 0.78 7.67 7.12
N LEU A 67 1.13 6.46 7.58
CA LEU A 67 1.13 6.16 9.00
C LEU A 67 2.25 6.95 9.70
N PRO A 68 2.01 7.46 10.91
CA PRO A 68 3.03 8.17 11.67
C PRO A 68 4.17 7.24 12.10
N ASP A 69 5.35 7.83 12.36
CA ASP A 69 6.58 7.10 12.67
C ASP A 69 6.55 6.34 14.01
N ASP A 70 5.52 6.58 14.84
CA ASP A 70 5.32 5.93 16.14
C ASP A 70 4.44 4.67 16.05
N VAL A 71 4.22 4.15 14.84
CA VAL A 71 3.44 2.94 14.58
C VAL A 71 4.36 1.81 14.12
N ASP A 72 4.33 0.69 14.85
CA ASP A 72 4.96 -0.55 14.39
C ASP A 72 4.06 -1.25 13.36
N ILE A 73 4.65 -1.67 12.23
CA ILE A 73 3.92 -2.18 11.07
C ILE A 73 4.44 -3.56 10.69
N ALA A 74 3.53 -4.54 10.60
CA ALA A 74 3.78 -5.82 9.93
C ALA A 74 2.98 -5.90 8.62
N PHE A 75 3.64 -6.22 7.50
CA PHE A 75 3.02 -6.19 6.17
C PHE A 75 3.05 -7.56 5.47
N ILE A 76 1.93 -8.28 5.56
CA ILE A 76 1.79 -9.62 4.98
C ILE A 76 1.25 -9.56 3.55
N ILE A 77 2.13 -9.77 2.56
CA ILE A 77 1.75 -9.74 1.13
C ILE A 77 1.36 -11.11 0.55
N ASN A 78 1.79 -12.20 1.19
CA ASN A 78 1.54 -13.55 0.68
C ASN A 78 0.32 -14.19 1.38
N PRO A 79 -0.81 -14.37 0.68
CA PRO A 79 -2.01 -14.95 1.29
C PRO A 79 -1.94 -16.47 1.48
N ARG A 80 -0.89 -17.15 1.00
CA ARG A 80 -0.75 -18.62 1.06
C ARG A 80 0.00 -19.15 2.28
N LEU A 81 0.31 -18.28 3.24
CA LEU A 81 1.00 -18.67 4.46
C LEU A 81 0.07 -19.50 5.35
N SER A 82 0.62 -20.54 5.96
CA SER A 82 -0.01 -21.18 7.12
C SER A 82 -0.07 -20.21 8.30
N ALA A 83 -0.87 -20.52 9.31
CA ALA A 83 -0.97 -19.68 10.51
C ALA A 83 0.40 -19.45 11.18
N ASN A 84 1.25 -20.48 11.25
CA ASN A 84 2.58 -20.36 11.84
C ASN A 84 3.51 -19.49 11.00
N GLU A 85 3.48 -19.63 9.67
CA GLU A 85 4.30 -18.79 8.78
C GLU A 85 3.83 -17.33 8.79
N MET A 86 2.52 -17.09 8.91
CA MET A 86 1.97 -15.74 9.07
C MET A 86 2.45 -15.12 10.39
N LEU A 87 2.36 -15.85 11.51
CA LEU A 87 2.85 -15.37 12.81
C LEU A 87 4.36 -15.10 12.76
N GLN A 88 5.13 -16.00 12.14
CA GLN A 88 6.57 -15.81 11.97
C GLN A 88 6.87 -14.54 11.18
N SER A 89 6.16 -14.31 10.06
CA SER A 89 6.33 -13.09 9.27
C SER A 89 5.96 -11.82 10.04
N VAL A 90 4.96 -11.88 10.93
CA VAL A 90 4.62 -10.75 11.81
C VAL A 90 5.75 -10.50 12.81
N CYS A 91 6.31 -11.53 13.42
CA CYS A 91 7.46 -11.38 14.33
C CYS A 91 8.69 -10.83 13.58
N ASP A 92 8.99 -11.34 12.39
CA ASP A 92 10.14 -10.90 11.60
C ASP A 92 10.06 -9.39 11.24
N ASP A 93 8.86 -8.87 10.99
CA ASP A 93 8.64 -7.45 10.68
C ASP A 93 8.70 -6.54 11.92
N LEU A 94 8.28 -7.04 13.10
CA LEU A 94 8.17 -6.25 14.33
C LEU A 94 9.39 -6.34 15.28
N GLY A 95 10.31 -7.28 15.05
CA GLY A 95 11.53 -7.49 15.84
C GLY A 95 11.31 -8.29 17.12
#